data_AF-A0A3M1G4G0-F1
#
_entry.id   AF-A0A3M1G4G0-F1
#
_cell.length_a   1.000
_cell.length_b   1.000
_cell.length_c   1.000
_cell.angle_alpha   90.00
_cell.angle_beta   90.00
_cell.angle_gamma   90.00
#
_symmetry.space_group_name_H-M   'P 1'
#
loop_
_entity.id
_entity.type
_entity.pdbx_description
1 polymer ?
#
loop_
_entity_poly.entity_id
_entity_poly.type
_entity_poly.pdbx_seq_one_letter_code
_entity_poly.pdbx_strand_id
1 'polypeptide(L)' 'MSYTDGWAALNLEMPDRVPRTEYSAETHWELLTAVTGIPVDVDSSEEIKKEAQRRFMGPEGWNYDFFWSTLIHNQPF' A
#
# COMPACT_ATOMS: atom_id res chain seq x y z
N MET A 1 5.58 -4.99 4.68
CA MET A 1 6.31 -4.44 3.53
C MET A 1 7.73 -4.94 3.53
N SER A 2 8.14 -5.74 2.54
CA SER A 2 9.54 -6.14 2.36
C SER A 2 10.19 -5.23 1.31
N TYR A 3 10.98 -4.26 1.77
CA TYR A 3 11.78 -3.42 0.87
C TYR A 3 12.70 -4.28 -0.01
N THR A 4 13.28 -5.34 0.56
CA THR A 4 14.20 -6.24 -0.11
C THR A 4 13.56 -6.95 -1.30
N ASP A 5 12.36 -7.52 -1.13
CA ASP A 5 11.68 -8.25 -2.21
C ASP A 5 11.31 -7.30 -3.34
N GLY A 6 10.77 -6.12 -3.01
CA GLY A 6 10.42 -5.09 -3.99
C GLY A 6 11.64 -4.57 -4.76
N TRP A 7 12.75 -4.32 -4.04
CA TRP A 7 13.99 -3.85 -4.65
C TRP A 7 14.63 -4.92 -5.55
N ALA A 8 14.67 -6.17 -5.12
CA ALA A 8 15.17 -7.30 -5.90
C ALA A 8 14.41 -7.42 -7.24
N ALA A 9 13.07 -7.38 -7.21
CA ALA A 9 12.28 -7.44 -8.43
C ALA A 9 12.49 -6.25 -9.38
N LEU A 10 12.70 -5.04 -8.84
CA LEU A 10 13.06 -3.86 -9.66
C LEU A 10 14.42 -4.04 -10.35
N ASN A 11 15.33 -4.83 -9.77
CA ASN A 11 16.64 -5.16 -10.33
C ASN A 11 16.63 -6.46 -11.16
N LEU A 12 15.45 -6.97 -11.53
CA LEU A 12 15.27 -8.20 -12.32
C LEU A 12 15.78 -9.48 -11.62
N GLU A 13 15.89 -9.45 -10.29
CA GLU A 13 16.15 -10.62 -9.48
C GLU A 13 14.85 -11.40 -9.24
N MET A 14 14.95 -12.68 -8.87
CA MET A 14 13.80 -13.56 -8.61
C MET A 14 13.66 -13.85 -7.10
N PRO A 15 12.99 -12.98 -6.32
CA PRO A 15 12.72 -13.25 -4.90
C PRO A 15 11.79 -14.45 -4.72
N ASP A 16 11.85 -15.08 -3.54
CA ASP A 16 11.06 -16.29 -3.20
C ASP A 16 9.53 -16.08 -3.23
N ARG A 17 9.09 -14.81 -3.20
CA ARG A 17 7.69 -14.40 -3.30
C ARG A 17 7.55 -13.33 -4.38
N VAL A 18 6.46 -13.39 -5.15
CA VAL A 18 6.08 -12.31 -6.06
C VAL A 18 5.79 -11.03 -5.25
N PRO A 19 6.57 -9.94 -5.43
CA PRO A 19 6.33 -8.70 -4.72
C PRO A 19 5.01 -8.06 -5.17
N ARG A 20 4.27 -7.45 -4.26
CA ARG A 20 2.98 -6.80 -4.56
C ARG A 20 3.09 -5.29 -4.55
N THR A 21 2.38 -4.66 -5.49
CA THR A 21 2.08 -3.24 -5.48
C THR A 21 0.73 -3.00 -6.16
N GLU A 22 0.04 -1.94 -5.77
CA GLU A 22 -1.23 -1.51 -6.36
C GLU A 22 -1.26 0.01 -6.46
N TYR A 23 -2.14 0.54 -7.30
CA TYR A 23 -2.27 1.98 -7.49
C TYR A 23 -3.50 2.52 -6.75
N SER A 24 -3.27 3.31 -5.69
CA SER A 24 -4.30 4.01 -4.90
C SER A 24 -5.33 3.14 -4.17
N ALA A 25 -5.16 1.82 -4.13
CA ALA A 25 -6.09 0.89 -3.48
C ALA A 25 -6.31 1.22 -1.98
N GLU A 26 -5.30 1.80 -1.32
CA GLU A 26 -5.32 2.29 0.06
C GLU A 26 -6.26 3.49 0.31
N THR A 27 -6.94 3.98 -0.72
CA THR A 27 -7.96 5.04 -0.62
C THR A 27 -9.39 4.55 -0.87
N HIS A 28 -9.57 3.25 -1.13
CA HIS A 28 -10.87 2.62 -1.30
C HIS A 28 -11.36 2.05 0.04
N TRP A 29 -12.17 2.83 0.78
CA TRP A 29 -12.50 2.55 2.17
C TRP A 29 -13.24 1.23 2.40
N GLU A 30 -14.18 0.87 1.53
CA GLU A 30 -14.89 -0.42 1.62
C GLU A 30 -13.93 -1.61 1.47
N LEU A 31 -12.94 -1.50 0.59
CA LEU A 31 -11.90 -2.50 0.42
C LEU A 31 -11.04 -2.60 1.69
N LEU A 32 -10.67 -1.46 2.27
CA LEU A 32 -9.89 -1.42 3.50
C LEU A 32 -10.65 -2.08 4.65
N THR A 33 -11.94 -1.80 4.80
CA THR A 33 -12.78 -2.48 5.79
C THR A 33 -12.84 -3.98 5.55
N ALA A 34 -13.06 -4.42 4.30
CA ALA A 34 -13.14 -5.84 3.97
C ALA A 34 -11.83 -6.60 4.27
N VAL A 35 -10.67 -5.99 4.04
CA VAL A 35 -9.36 -6.64 4.21
C VAL A 35 -8.86 -6.55 5.65
N THR A 36 -9.06 -5.42 6.32
CA THR A 36 -8.47 -5.15 7.63
C THR A 36 -9.41 -5.46 8.79
N GLY A 37 -10.72 -5.53 8.53
CA GLY A 37 -11.76 -5.58 9.55
C GLY A 37 -11.95 -4.27 10.33
N ILE A 38 -11.21 -3.21 10.00
CA ILE A 38 -11.35 -1.88 10.61
C ILE A 38 -12.49 -1.15 9.89
N PRO A 39 -13.57 -0.75 10.60
CA PRO A 39 -14.59 0.12 10.01
C PRO A 39 -13.96 1.47 9.66
N VAL A 40 -13.90 1.78 8.37
CA VAL A 40 -13.35 3.04 7.86
C VAL A 40 -14.18 3.49 6.67
N ASP A 41 -14.43 4.79 6.60
CA ASP A 41 -15.12 5.47 5.52
C ASP A 41 -14.52 6.86 5.28
N VAL A 42 -15.16 7.64 4.39
CA VAL A 42 -14.70 8.98 4.02
C VAL A 42 -14.78 9.98 5.18
N ASP A 43 -15.70 9.76 6.13
CA ASP A 43 -15.97 10.67 7.25
C ASP A 43 -15.19 10.29 8.51
N SER A 44 -14.54 9.13 8.50
CA SER A 44 -13.66 8.64 9.56
C SER A 44 -12.50 9.60 9.83
N SER A 45 -12.02 9.60 11.08
CA SER A 45 -10.88 10.42 11.48
C SER A 45 -9.60 10.01 10.75
N GLU A 46 -8.66 10.94 10.63
CA GLU A 46 -7.37 10.68 9.98
C GLU A 46 -6.57 9.58 10.68
N GLU A 47 -6.73 9.42 11.99
CA GLU A 47 -6.12 8.33 12.76
C GLU A 47 -6.65 6.97 12.33
N ILE A 48 -7.97 6.82 12.16
CA ILE A 48 -8.58 5.57 11.70
C ILE A 48 -8.19 5.27 10.26
N LYS A 49 -8.22 6.28 9.38
CA LYS A 49 -7.78 6.14 7.99
C LYS A 49 -6.34 5.66 7.89
N LYS A 50 -5.42 6.30 8.61
CA LYS A 50 -4.00 5.91 8.62
C LYS A 50 -3.78 4.51 9.18
N GLU A 51 -4.51 4.12 10.21
CA GLU A 51 -4.38 2.78 10.78
C GLU A 51 -4.90 1.71 9.81
N ALA A 52 -6.05 1.93 9.18
CA ALA A 52 -6.59 1.02 8.16
C ALA A 52 -5.63 0.90 6.96
N GLN A 53 -5.09 2.01 6.46
CA GLN A 53 -4.11 2.03 5.38
C GLN A 53 -2.83 1.28 5.74
N ARG A 54 -2.27 1.53 6.93
CA ARG A 54 -1.06 0.86 7.43
C ARG A 54 -1.27 -0.65 7.54
N ARG A 55 -2.41 -1.08 8.08
CA ARG A 55 -2.75 -2.51 8.20
C ARG A 55 -2.96 -3.16 6.83
N PHE A 56 -3.65 -2.47 5.93
CA PHE A 56 -3.89 -2.91 4.57
C PHE A 56 -2.59 -3.12 3.78
N MET A 57 -1.66 -2.16 3.79
CA MET A 57 -0.36 -2.29 3.11
C MET A 57 0.62 -3.20 3.87
N GLY A 58 0.37 -3.45 5.16
CA GLY A 58 1.24 -4.22 6.03
C GLY A 58 1.10 -5.74 5.85
N PRO A 59 1.89 -6.53 6.60
CA PRO A 59 1.86 -8.00 6.57
C PRO A 59 0.51 -8.62 6.92
N GLU A 60 -0.34 -7.90 7.65
CA GLU A 60 -1.68 -8.35 8.06
C GLU A 60 -2.73 -8.19 6.96
N GLY A 61 -2.43 -7.44 5.91
CA GLY A 61 -3.30 -7.22 4.76
C GLY A 61 -2.66 -7.76 3.49
N TRP A 62 -2.40 -6.86 2.55
CA TRP A 62 -1.91 -7.20 1.22
C TRP A 62 -0.38 -7.24 1.13
N ASN A 63 0.34 -6.82 2.17
CA ASN A 63 1.80 -6.83 2.26
C ASN A 63 2.49 -6.23 1.01
N TYR A 64 2.39 -4.92 0.87
CA TYR A 64 2.99 -4.19 -0.25
C TYR A 64 4.52 -4.22 -0.17
N ASP A 65 5.16 -4.22 -1.32
CA ASP A 65 6.62 -4.18 -1.46
C ASP A 65 7.10 -2.92 -2.20
N PHE A 66 6.16 -2.20 -2.81
CA PHE A 66 6.40 -0.93 -3.48
C PHE A 66 5.18 -0.01 -3.36
N PHE A 67 5.42 1.27 -3.10
CA PHE A 67 4.38 2.29 -3.04
C PHE A 67 4.60 3.34 -4.14
N TRP A 68 3.58 3.60 -4.95
CA TRP A 68 3.68 4.55 -6.06
C TRP A 68 3.63 5.99 -5.55
N SER A 69 4.62 6.79 -5.95
CA SER A 69 4.56 8.24 -5.86
C SER A 69 4.76 8.81 -7.26
N THR A 70 3.65 8.99 -7.97
CA THR A 70 3.68 9.52 -9.33
C THR A 70 3.86 11.03 -9.27
N LEU A 71 4.93 11.52 -9.90
CA LEU A 71 5.13 12.96 -10.09
C LEU A 71 4.04 13.48 -11.05
N ILE A 72 3.11 14.27 -10.53
CA ILE A 72 2.01 14.86 -11.31
C ILE A 72 2.28 16.30 -11.77
N HIS A 73 3.47 16.83 -11.50
CA HIS A 73 3.88 18.18 -11.93
C HIS A 73 5.12 18.14 -12.83
N ASN A 74 5.22 19.14 -13.70
CA ASN A 74 6.21 19.28 -14.78
C ASN A 74 7.46 20.07 -14.37
N GLN A 75 7.72 20.26 -13.07
CA GLN A 75 8.92 20.93 -12.56
C GLN A 75 9.61 20.07 -11.49
N PRO A 76 10.94 19.83 -11.58
CA PRO A 76 11.71 19.27 -10.48
C PRO A 76 11.85 20.34 -9.37
N PHE A 77 11.83 19.89 -8.11
CA PHE A 77 11.96 20.73 -6.91
C PHE A 77 13.22 21.59 -6.89
#